data_AF-A0AAN8DW02-F1
#
_entry.id   AF-A0AAN8DW02-F1
#
_cell.length_a   1.000
_cell.length_b   1.000
_cell.length_c   1.000
_cell.angle_alpha   90.00
_cell.angle_beta   90.00
_cell.angle_gamma   90.00
#
_symmetry.space_group_name_H-M   'P 1'
#
loop_
_entity.id
_entity.type
_entity.pdbx_description
1 polymer ?
#
loop_
_entity_poly.entity_id
_entity_poly.type
_entity_poly.pdbx_seq_one_letter_code
_entity_poly.pdbx_strand_id
1 'polypeptide(L)'
;MIHTDSATELFRPDSAKTAGLWGEIHELGHNQQRSCWEFRPHTTEATCNLWSVYVHEEVLGLKREKAHPSMILTNRKNTVDKYVKGGKNLSDWNVWTALETYLQLQERFGWDAFKKVFAAYQQMSSFPSENDAKMNLYAETFSQTVGMNLSAFFKAWSWPIDRATEEILCNLPPWSDHPMVQYD
;
A
#
# COMPACT_ATOMS: atom_id res chain seq x y z
N MET A 1 -5.43 -9.93 -21.48
CA MET A 1 -5.65 -11.19 -22.22
C MET A 1 -4.93 -12.26 -21.42
N ILE A 2 -5.62 -13.27 -20.90
CA ILE A 2 -4.99 -14.33 -20.09
C ILE A 2 -4.45 -15.41 -21.04
N HIS A 3 -3.21 -15.85 -20.83
CA HIS A 3 -2.63 -16.96 -21.57
C HIS A 3 -3.38 -18.26 -21.25
N THR A 4 -3.63 -19.09 -22.26
CA THR A 4 -4.43 -20.32 -22.15
C THR A 4 -3.91 -21.28 -21.07
N ASP A 5 -2.61 -21.28 -20.81
CA ASP A 5 -1.98 -22.15 -19.80
C ASP A 5 -2.37 -21.74 -18.36
N SER A 6 -2.50 -20.42 -18.10
CA SER A 6 -2.96 -19.86 -16.81
C SER A 6 -4.45 -20.07 -16.58
N ALA A 7 -5.24 -20.36 -17.63
CA ALA A 7 -6.67 -20.59 -17.48
C ALA A 7 -6.97 -21.80 -16.57
N THR A 8 -6.12 -22.83 -16.60
CA THR A 8 -6.29 -24.05 -15.79
C THR A 8 -6.22 -23.77 -14.29
N GLU A 9 -5.46 -22.76 -13.85
CA GLU A 9 -5.31 -22.38 -12.45
C GLU A 9 -6.58 -21.70 -11.91
N LEU A 10 -7.28 -20.93 -12.76
CA LEU A 10 -8.54 -20.27 -12.42
C LEU A 10 -9.72 -21.24 -12.19
N PHE A 11 -9.70 -22.41 -12.81
CA PHE A 11 -10.77 -23.40 -12.70
C PHE A 11 -10.54 -24.46 -11.60
N ARG A 12 -9.51 -24.30 -10.76
CA ARG A 12 -9.19 -25.21 -9.66
C ARG A 12 -9.24 -24.48 -8.32
N PRO A 13 -10.42 -24.31 -7.71
CA PRO A 13 -10.59 -23.53 -6.48
C PRO A 13 -9.74 -24.04 -5.31
N ASP A 14 -9.44 -25.34 -5.24
CA ASP A 14 -8.55 -25.91 -4.21
C ASP A 14 -7.08 -25.51 -4.43
N SER A 15 -6.66 -25.39 -5.69
CA SER A 15 -5.32 -24.91 -6.05
C SER A 15 -5.16 -23.42 -5.73
N ALA A 16 -6.20 -22.61 -5.96
CA ALA A 16 -6.20 -21.20 -5.60
C ALA A 16 -5.99 -20.98 -4.08
N LYS A 17 -6.59 -21.83 -3.24
CA LYS A 17 -6.45 -21.77 -1.77
C LYS A 17 -5.11 -22.31 -1.25
N THR A 18 -4.32 -22.99 -2.07
CA THR A 18 -3.06 -23.63 -1.65
C THR A 18 -1.83 -22.99 -2.27
N ALA A 19 -1.84 -22.72 -3.58
CA ALA A 19 -0.77 -22.06 -4.32
C ALA A 19 -0.95 -20.55 -4.46
N GLY A 20 -2.18 -20.03 -4.30
CA GLY A 20 -2.52 -18.65 -4.60
C GLY A 20 -2.83 -18.42 -6.08
N LEU A 21 -3.24 -17.19 -6.41
CA LEU A 21 -3.54 -16.69 -7.75
C LEU A 21 -2.92 -15.30 -7.91
N TRP A 22 -1.65 -15.14 -7.52
CA TRP A 22 -1.05 -13.81 -7.39
C TRP A 22 -1.10 -13.02 -8.70
N GLY A 23 -0.75 -13.65 -9.82
CA GLY A 23 -0.75 -13.01 -11.14
C GLY A 23 -2.15 -12.59 -11.58
N GLU A 24 -3.13 -13.47 -11.47
CA GLU A 24 -4.51 -13.20 -11.88
C GLU A 24 -5.14 -12.10 -11.03
N ILE A 25 -4.93 -12.15 -9.71
CA ILE A 25 -5.45 -11.12 -8.81
C ILE A 25 -4.69 -9.80 -8.99
N HIS A 26 -3.40 -9.81 -9.32
CA HIS A 26 -2.64 -8.60 -9.66
C HIS A 26 -3.27 -7.85 -10.84
N GLU A 27 -3.59 -8.56 -11.91
CA GLU A 27 -4.28 -7.99 -13.08
C GLU A 27 -5.68 -7.45 -12.73
N LEU A 28 -6.43 -8.17 -11.89
CA LEU A 28 -7.71 -7.68 -11.37
C LEU A 28 -7.54 -6.48 -10.43
N GLY A 29 -6.42 -6.40 -9.72
CA GLY A 29 -6.04 -5.30 -8.86
C GLY A 29 -5.88 -4.00 -9.64
N HIS A 30 -5.35 -4.05 -10.87
CA HIS A 30 -5.30 -2.88 -11.75
C HIS A 30 -6.69 -2.29 -12.03
N ASN A 31 -7.73 -3.13 -12.15
CA ASN A 31 -9.11 -2.64 -12.34
C ASN A 31 -9.68 -1.91 -11.11
N GLN A 32 -9.09 -2.11 -9.93
CA GLN A 32 -9.54 -1.49 -8.68
C GLN A 32 -8.76 -0.21 -8.33
N GLN A 33 -7.68 0.09 -9.04
CA GLN A 33 -6.97 1.36 -8.91
C GLN A 33 -7.88 2.53 -9.31
N ARG A 34 -7.76 3.66 -8.62
CA ARG A 34 -8.51 4.90 -8.91
C ARG A 34 -7.59 6.09 -8.88
N SER A 35 -7.69 6.97 -9.87
CA SER A 35 -6.77 8.10 -10.04
C SER A 35 -6.69 9.04 -8.84
N CYS A 36 -7.73 9.10 -7.99
CA CYS A 36 -7.79 9.96 -6.81
C CYS A 36 -6.80 9.60 -5.69
N TRP A 37 -6.37 8.33 -5.59
CA TRP A 37 -5.40 7.87 -4.58
C TRP A 37 -4.19 7.16 -5.19
N GLU A 38 -3.99 7.27 -6.51
CA GLU A 38 -2.84 6.72 -7.21
C GLU A 38 -1.81 7.82 -7.52
N PHE A 39 -0.52 7.50 -7.27
CA PHE A 39 0.63 8.37 -7.46
C PHE A 39 1.51 7.84 -8.60
N ARG A 40 1.02 7.94 -9.84
CA ARG A 40 1.74 7.39 -11.01
C ARG A 40 3.07 8.13 -11.23
N PRO A 41 4.17 7.42 -11.56
CA PRO A 41 4.23 6.00 -11.89
C PRO A 41 4.42 5.06 -10.69
N HIS A 42 4.72 5.60 -9.50
CA HIS A 42 5.15 4.83 -8.32
C HIS A 42 4.19 3.71 -7.91
N THR A 43 2.88 4.01 -7.92
CA THR A 43 1.87 3.10 -7.35
C THR A 43 1.26 2.12 -8.36
N THR A 44 1.48 2.30 -9.66
CA THR A 44 0.84 1.48 -10.71
C THR A 44 1.00 -0.01 -10.47
N GLU A 45 2.21 -0.44 -10.12
CA GLU A 45 2.55 -1.84 -9.83
C GLU A 45 2.58 -2.17 -8.32
N ALA A 46 2.23 -1.20 -7.48
CA ALA A 46 2.26 -1.33 -6.02
C ALA A 46 0.85 -1.56 -5.47
N THR A 47 -0.07 -0.65 -5.73
CA THR A 47 -1.43 -0.72 -5.17
C THR A 47 -2.29 -1.77 -5.86
N CYS A 48 -1.98 -2.17 -7.10
CA CYS A 48 -2.58 -3.38 -7.69
C CYS A 48 -2.24 -4.63 -6.85
N ASN A 49 -0.99 -4.73 -6.37
CA ASN A 49 -0.56 -5.79 -5.47
C ASN A 49 -1.17 -5.68 -4.07
N LEU A 50 -1.60 -4.48 -3.62
CA LEU A 50 -2.35 -4.35 -2.37
C LEU A 50 -3.66 -5.16 -2.42
N TRP A 51 -4.34 -5.19 -3.57
CA TRP A 51 -5.50 -6.04 -3.81
C TRP A 51 -5.13 -7.52 -3.83
N SER A 52 -3.97 -7.87 -4.42
CA SER A 52 -3.43 -9.23 -4.34
C SER A 52 -3.28 -9.67 -2.90
N VAL A 53 -2.68 -8.85 -2.03
CA VAL A 53 -2.57 -9.20 -0.61
C VAL A 53 -3.95 -9.34 0.04
N TYR A 54 -4.85 -8.37 -0.15
CA TYR A 54 -6.19 -8.39 0.44
C TYR A 54 -6.97 -9.67 0.10
N VAL A 55 -7.04 -10.03 -1.19
CA VAL A 55 -7.81 -11.22 -1.62
C VAL A 55 -7.20 -12.51 -1.07
N HIS A 56 -5.88 -12.63 -1.06
CA HIS A 56 -5.24 -13.82 -0.51
C HIS A 56 -5.53 -13.98 0.98
N GLU A 57 -5.42 -12.90 1.75
CA GLU A 57 -5.65 -12.96 3.20
C GLU A 57 -7.13 -13.12 3.57
N GLU A 58 -8.00 -12.29 3.00
CA GLU A 58 -9.38 -12.14 3.46
C GLU A 58 -10.36 -13.06 2.72
N VAL A 59 -10.08 -13.43 1.48
CA VAL A 59 -10.99 -14.22 0.64
C VAL A 59 -10.51 -15.67 0.52
N LEU A 60 -9.22 -15.88 0.25
CA LEU A 60 -8.66 -17.21 0.10
C LEU A 60 -8.21 -17.83 1.43
N GLY A 61 -8.04 -17.02 2.49
CA GLY A 61 -7.53 -17.47 3.78
C GLY A 61 -6.07 -17.93 3.72
N LEU A 62 -5.33 -17.46 2.72
CA LEU A 62 -3.92 -17.78 2.50
C LEU A 62 -3.06 -16.67 3.09
N LYS A 63 -2.13 -17.05 3.97
CA LYS A 63 -1.16 -16.10 4.51
C LYS A 63 -0.29 -15.54 3.38
N ARG A 64 -0.04 -14.23 3.39
CA ARG A 64 0.66 -13.53 2.30
C ARG A 64 2.02 -14.12 1.94
N GLU A 65 2.77 -14.65 2.91
CA GLU A 65 4.08 -15.27 2.69
C GLU A 65 4.01 -16.54 1.84
N LYS A 66 2.84 -17.19 1.76
CA LYS A 66 2.58 -18.31 0.85
C LYS A 66 2.07 -17.86 -0.51
N ALA A 67 1.52 -16.66 -0.61
CA ALA A 67 0.94 -16.13 -1.85
C ALA A 67 2.02 -15.64 -2.83
N HIS A 68 3.11 -15.05 -2.34
CA HIS A 68 4.21 -14.59 -3.20
C HIS A 68 5.54 -14.48 -2.45
N PRO A 69 6.69 -14.85 -3.06
CA PRO A 69 8.00 -14.78 -2.39
C PRO A 69 8.36 -13.39 -1.85
N SER A 70 8.00 -12.31 -2.54
CA SER A 70 8.25 -10.94 -2.07
C SER A 70 7.52 -10.59 -0.76
N MET A 71 6.49 -11.36 -0.39
CA MET A 71 5.73 -11.16 0.85
C MET A 71 6.34 -11.86 2.06
N ILE A 72 7.37 -12.70 1.86
CA ILE A 72 8.14 -13.31 2.95
C ILE A 72 8.84 -12.18 3.72
N LEU A 73 8.75 -12.22 5.06
CA LEU A 73 9.26 -11.17 5.95
C LEU A 73 10.72 -10.79 5.68
N THR A 74 11.60 -11.76 5.42
CA THR A 74 13.02 -11.50 5.10
C THR A 74 13.18 -10.73 3.80
N ASN A 75 12.37 -11.03 2.78
CA ASN A 75 12.40 -10.32 1.50
C ASN A 75 11.84 -8.90 1.63
N ARG A 76 10.75 -8.73 2.40
CA ARG A 76 10.20 -7.41 2.71
C ARG A 76 11.22 -6.52 3.44
N LYS A 77 11.88 -7.05 4.47
CA LYS A 77 12.99 -6.36 5.16
C LYS A 77 14.12 -6.00 4.21
N ASN A 78 14.55 -6.93 3.36
CA ASN A 78 15.59 -6.67 2.36
C ASN A 78 15.20 -5.55 1.38
N THR A 79 13.92 -5.43 1.03
CA THR A 79 13.41 -4.33 0.20
C THR A 79 13.57 -2.98 0.90
N VAL A 80 13.16 -2.89 2.18
CA VAL A 80 13.32 -1.66 2.98
C VAL A 80 14.80 -1.31 3.16
N ASP A 81 15.63 -2.29 3.52
CA ASP A 81 17.07 -2.09 3.73
C ASP A 81 17.76 -1.56 2.47
N LYS A 82 17.40 -2.07 1.29
CA LYS A 82 17.93 -1.59 0.00
C LYS A 82 17.52 -0.16 -0.27
N TYR A 83 16.24 0.17 -0.05
CA TYR A 83 15.72 1.52 -0.23
C TYR A 83 16.41 2.53 0.69
N VAL A 84 16.57 2.18 1.97
CA VAL A 84 17.25 3.00 2.96
C VAL A 84 18.73 3.19 2.61
N LYS A 85 19.45 2.11 2.27
CA LYS A 85 20.86 2.18 1.83
C LYS A 85 21.04 2.98 0.54
N GLY A 86 20.01 3.05 -0.30
CA GLY A 86 19.96 3.86 -1.52
C GLY A 86 19.73 5.36 -1.26
N GLY A 87 19.55 5.78 -0.01
CA GLY A 87 19.33 7.19 0.35
C GLY A 87 17.86 7.60 0.45
N LYS A 88 16.92 6.64 0.44
CA LYS A 88 15.48 6.90 0.53
C LYS A 88 14.98 7.86 -0.57
N ASN A 89 15.45 7.75 -1.82
CA ASN A 89 14.97 8.65 -2.88
C ASN A 89 13.54 8.30 -3.28
N LEU A 90 12.64 9.27 -3.40
CA LEU A 90 11.25 9.02 -3.82
C LEU A 90 11.17 8.35 -5.22
N SER A 91 12.13 8.62 -6.11
CA SER A 91 12.24 7.94 -7.42
C SER A 91 12.39 6.43 -7.32
N ASP A 92 12.99 5.94 -6.23
CA ASP A 92 13.23 4.51 -5.96
C ASP A 92 12.07 3.87 -5.17
N TRP A 93 11.08 4.68 -4.77
CA TRP A 93 9.84 4.23 -4.14
C TRP A 93 8.88 3.72 -5.22
N ASN A 94 9.05 2.47 -5.64
CA ASN A 94 8.23 1.84 -6.68
C ASN A 94 7.94 0.36 -6.37
N VAL A 95 6.92 -0.20 -7.04
CA VAL A 95 6.51 -1.62 -6.97
C VAL A 95 6.47 -2.17 -5.53
N TRP A 96 7.49 -2.94 -5.13
CA TRP A 96 7.59 -3.60 -3.83
C TRP A 96 7.93 -2.65 -2.69
N THR A 97 8.81 -1.67 -2.96
CA THR A 97 9.17 -0.63 -1.99
C THR A 97 7.94 0.22 -1.68
N ALA A 98 7.18 0.59 -2.72
CA ALA A 98 5.96 1.34 -2.54
C ALA A 98 4.87 0.53 -1.82
N LEU A 99 4.69 -0.74 -2.20
CA LEU A 99 3.74 -1.64 -1.55
C LEU A 99 4.03 -1.78 -0.05
N GLU A 100 5.29 -1.86 0.35
CA GLU A 100 5.68 -2.03 1.76
C GLU A 100 5.15 -0.90 2.66
N THR A 101 5.12 0.35 2.19
CA THR A 101 4.50 1.46 2.92
C THR A 101 3.04 1.17 3.27
N TYR A 102 2.28 0.62 2.32
CA TYR A 102 0.87 0.25 2.54
C TYR A 102 0.73 -0.98 3.43
N LEU A 103 1.64 -1.95 3.31
CA LEU A 103 1.63 -3.15 4.18
C LEU A 103 1.90 -2.79 5.64
N GLN A 104 2.78 -1.83 5.91
CA GLN A 104 3.03 -1.34 7.28
C GLN A 104 1.80 -0.62 7.86
N LEU A 105 1.08 0.17 7.04
CA LEU A 105 -0.21 0.73 7.45
C LEU A 105 -1.23 -0.38 7.73
N GLN A 106 -1.29 -1.41 6.87
CA GLN A 106 -2.21 -2.52 7.02
C GLN A 106 -1.91 -3.35 8.29
N GLU A 107 -0.65 -3.59 8.59
CA GLU A 107 -0.24 -4.32 9.80
C GLU A 107 -0.62 -3.57 11.08
N ARG A 108 -0.55 -2.24 11.04
CA ARG A 108 -0.89 -1.39 12.19
C ARG A 108 -2.40 -1.20 12.36
N PHE A 109 -3.13 -0.91 11.28
CA PHE A 109 -4.51 -0.43 11.35
C PHE A 109 -5.54 -1.42 10.78
N GLY A 110 -5.08 -2.51 10.16
CA GLY A 110 -5.93 -3.53 9.55
C GLY A 110 -6.61 -3.09 8.25
N TRP A 111 -7.28 -4.05 7.61
CA TRP A 111 -7.99 -3.82 6.34
C TRP A 111 -9.22 -2.92 6.47
N ASP A 112 -9.83 -2.83 7.66
CA ASP A 112 -10.97 -1.93 7.90
C ASP A 112 -10.60 -0.46 7.71
N ALA A 113 -9.39 -0.05 8.11
CA ALA A 113 -8.89 1.30 7.88
C ALA A 113 -8.82 1.63 6.38
N PHE A 114 -8.29 0.73 5.55
CA PHE A 114 -8.25 0.92 4.09
C PHE A 114 -9.65 1.04 3.48
N LYS A 115 -10.59 0.19 3.91
CA LYS A 115 -11.99 0.26 3.44
C LYS A 115 -12.60 1.63 3.76
N LYS A 116 -12.37 2.16 4.96
CA LYS A 116 -12.84 3.49 5.38
C LYS A 116 -12.17 4.62 4.60
N VAL A 117 -10.85 4.55 4.39
CA VAL A 117 -10.12 5.54 3.58
C VAL A 117 -10.66 5.58 2.16
N PHE A 118 -10.79 4.44 1.49
CA PHE A 118 -11.32 4.40 0.12
C PHE A 118 -12.79 4.84 0.05
N ALA A 119 -13.60 4.52 1.06
CA ALA A 119 -14.96 5.03 1.16
C ALA A 119 -14.98 6.57 1.30
N ALA A 120 -14.06 7.16 2.08
CA ALA A 120 -13.95 8.61 2.20
C ALA A 120 -13.62 9.26 0.85
N TYR A 121 -12.68 8.70 0.09
CA TYR A 121 -12.36 9.16 -1.26
C TYR A 121 -13.55 9.07 -2.23
N GLN A 122 -14.43 8.08 -2.10
CA GLN A 122 -15.64 7.98 -2.93
C GLN A 122 -16.66 9.10 -2.65
N GLN A 123 -16.60 9.72 -1.46
CA GLN A 123 -17.45 10.85 -1.10
C GLN A 123 -16.83 12.21 -1.46
N MET A 124 -15.57 12.25 -1.90
CA MET A 124 -14.91 13.50 -2.27
C MET A 124 -15.41 14.00 -3.62
N SER A 125 -15.80 15.28 -3.67
CA SER A 125 -16.21 15.95 -4.91
C SER A 125 -15.03 16.34 -5.80
N SER A 126 -13.84 16.50 -5.23
CA SER A 126 -12.61 16.88 -5.91
C SER A 126 -11.38 16.35 -5.20
N PHE A 127 -10.30 16.17 -5.95
CA PHE A 127 -9.00 15.75 -5.48
C PHE A 127 -7.92 16.35 -6.40
N PRO A 128 -6.70 16.57 -5.89
CA PRO A 128 -5.60 17.12 -6.69
C PRO A 128 -5.16 16.18 -7.82
N SER A 129 -4.58 16.73 -8.88
CA SER A 129 -3.97 15.97 -9.98
C SER A 129 -2.52 15.57 -9.68
N GLU A 130 -1.76 16.50 -9.07
CA GLU A 130 -0.32 16.37 -8.83
C GLU A 130 -0.01 15.40 -7.68
N ASN A 131 1.04 14.59 -7.83
CA ASN A 131 1.38 13.54 -6.86
C ASN A 131 1.69 14.10 -5.47
N ASP A 132 2.44 15.19 -5.37
CA ASP A 132 2.81 15.78 -4.07
C ASP A 132 1.55 16.15 -3.28
N ALA A 133 0.61 16.83 -3.94
CA ALA A 133 -0.67 17.20 -3.32
C ALA A 133 -1.54 15.97 -3.00
N LYS A 134 -1.52 14.93 -3.85
CA LYS A 134 -2.23 13.67 -3.57
C LYS A 134 -1.64 12.90 -2.39
N MET A 135 -0.32 12.87 -2.26
CA MET A 135 0.36 12.23 -1.12
C MET A 135 0.02 12.93 0.19
N ASN A 136 -0.04 14.26 0.20
CA ASN A 136 -0.50 15.05 1.34
C ASN A 136 -1.97 14.77 1.67
N LEU A 137 -2.86 14.79 0.67
CA LEU A 137 -4.27 14.45 0.87
C LEU A 137 -4.44 13.01 1.41
N TYR A 138 -3.66 12.05 0.92
CA TYR A 138 -3.69 10.68 1.40
C TYR A 138 -3.22 10.59 2.86
N ALA A 139 -2.12 11.26 3.19
CA ALA A 139 -1.61 11.31 4.55
C ALA A 139 -2.63 11.92 5.52
N GLU A 140 -3.29 13.01 5.12
CA GLU A 140 -4.37 13.62 5.88
C GLU A 140 -5.55 12.67 6.05
N THR A 141 -6.09 12.17 4.94
CA THR A 141 -7.29 11.30 4.92
C THR A 141 -7.08 10.05 5.76
N PHE A 142 -5.92 9.40 5.62
CA PHE A 142 -5.60 8.20 6.38
C PHE A 142 -5.44 8.53 7.86
N SER A 143 -4.69 9.57 8.20
CA SER A 143 -4.45 10.00 9.59
C SER A 143 -5.76 10.31 10.32
N GLN A 144 -6.66 11.07 9.68
CA GLN A 144 -7.99 11.36 10.22
C GLN A 144 -8.83 10.10 10.39
N THR A 145 -8.78 9.18 9.42
CA THR A 145 -9.53 7.92 9.48
C THR A 145 -9.11 7.03 10.65
N VAL A 146 -7.82 7.00 10.98
CA VAL A 146 -7.29 6.17 12.08
C VAL A 146 -7.09 6.93 13.39
N GLY A 147 -7.36 8.24 13.40
CA GLY A 147 -7.20 9.10 14.58
C GLY A 147 -5.76 9.20 15.08
N MET A 148 -4.77 9.13 14.19
CA MET A 148 -3.34 9.15 14.53
C MET A 148 -2.59 9.98 13.50
N ASN A 149 -1.63 10.79 13.93
CA ASN A 149 -0.79 11.59 13.03
C ASN A 149 0.26 10.69 12.38
N LEU A 150 0.14 10.47 11.07
CA LEU A 150 1.02 9.63 10.26
C LEU A 150 2.08 10.42 9.49
N SER A 151 2.20 11.74 9.69
CA SER A 151 3.12 12.59 8.93
C SER A 151 4.57 12.12 9.05
N ALA A 152 5.02 11.78 10.26
CA ALA A 152 6.39 11.28 10.48
C ALA A 152 6.64 9.97 9.70
N PHE A 153 5.66 9.06 9.69
CA PHE A 153 5.74 7.80 8.97
C PHE A 153 5.88 8.02 7.46
N PHE A 154 5.04 8.87 6.87
CA PHE A 154 5.12 9.16 5.43
C PHE A 154 6.40 9.91 5.04
N LYS A 155 6.88 10.83 5.89
CA LYS A 155 8.19 11.49 5.70
C LYS A 155 9.35 10.51 5.76
N ALA A 156 9.29 9.48 6.61
CA ALA A 156 10.31 8.44 6.68
C ALA A 156 10.38 7.57 5.41
N TRP A 157 9.30 7.54 4.63
CA TRP A 157 9.21 7.00 3.27
C TRP A 157 9.48 8.05 2.16
N SER A 158 10.03 9.20 2.54
CA SER A 158 10.38 10.33 1.66
C SER A 158 9.22 10.94 0.89
N TRP A 159 7.98 10.79 1.37
CA TRP A 159 6.86 11.55 0.82
C TRP A 159 7.02 13.04 1.16
N PRO A 160 6.67 13.95 0.24
CA PRO A 160 6.83 15.39 0.41
C PRO A 160 5.69 15.95 1.27
N ILE A 161 5.58 15.48 2.52
CA ILE A 161 4.56 15.96 3.46
C ILE A 161 4.87 17.40 3.85
N ASP A 162 3.96 18.30 3.49
CA ASP A 162 4.12 19.73 3.70
C ASP A 162 3.70 20.17 5.10
N ARG A 163 4.07 21.40 5.45
CA ARG A 163 3.77 21.99 6.75
C ARG A 163 2.27 22.17 6.98
N ALA A 164 1.50 22.45 5.94
CA ALA A 164 0.05 22.65 6.06
C ALA A 164 -0.63 21.35 6.51
N THR A 165 -0.23 20.22 5.94
CA THR A 165 -0.70 18.88 6.32
C THR A 165 -0.31 18.55 7.76
N GLU A 166 0.92 18.86 8.18
CA GLU A 166 1.34 18.69 9.58
C GLU A 166 0.53 19.55 10.56
N GLU A 167 0.21 20.79 10.19
CA GLU A 167 -0.61 21.70 11.00
C GLU A 167 -2.05 21.17 11.14
N ILE A 168 -2.63 20.58 10.08
CA ILE A 168 -3.94 19.92 10.15
C ILE A 168 -3.90 18.74 11.13
N LEU A 169 -2.83 17.95 11.10
CA LEU A 169 -2.71 16.71 11.86
C LEU A 169 -2.11 16.89 13.27
N CYS A 170 -1.72 18.11 13.67
CA CYS A 170 -0.99 18.35 14.92
C CYS A 170 -1.78 17.99 16.20
N ASN A 171 -3.11 17.96 16.12
CA ASN A 171 -3.98 17.62 17.25
C ASN A 171 -4.17 16.10 17.42
N LEU A 172 -3.73 15.27 16.47
CA LEU A 172 -3.79 13.83 16.57
C LEU A 172 -2.54 13.27 17.29
N PRO A 173 -2.67 12.17 18.07
CA PRO A 173 -1.52 11.55 18.69
C PRO A 173 -0.51 11.07 17.63
N PRO A 174 0.80 11.30 17.81
CA PRO A 174 1.80 10.89 16.83
C PRO A 174 2.01 9.38 16.82
N TRP A 175 2.24 8.81 15.64
CA TRP A 175 2.73 7.43 15.52
C TRP A 175 4.25 7.36 15.73
N SER A 176 4.71 7.59 16.97
CA SER A 176 6.14 7.72 17.28
C SER A 176 6.96 6.42 17.20
N ASP A 177 6.32 5.26 17.20
CA ASP A 177 6.94 3.94 17.13
C ASP A 177 6.73 3.26 15.75
N HIS A 178 6.56 4.06 14.70
CA HIS A 178 6.35 3.52 13.35
C HIS A 178 7.55 2.69 12.87
N PRO A 179 7.34 1.67 12.00
CA PRO A 179 8.40 0.73 11.62
C PRO A 179 9.66 1.36 11.02
N MET A 180 9.53 2.54 10.40
CA MET A 180 10.67 3.23 9.81
C MET A 180 11.62 3.92 10.81
N VAL A 181 11.25 4.08 12.09
CA VAL A 181 12.11 4.74 13.10
C VAL A 181 13.45 4.02 13.30
N GLN A 182 13.50 2.71 13.04
CA GLN A 182 14.74 1.93 13.14
C GLN A 182 15.78 2.26 12.05
N TYR A 183 15.42 3.10 11.08
CA TYR A 183 16.24 3.50 9.92
C TYR A 183 16.58 5.00 9.91
N ASP A 184 16.35 5.68 11.04
CA ASP A 184 16.65 7.09 11.26
C ASP A 184 18.04 7.31 11.90
#